data_AF-A0A2V2ECV8-F1
#
_entry.id   AF-A0A2V2ECV8-F1
#
_cell.length_a   1.000
_cell.length_b   1.000
_cell.length_c   1.000
_cell.angle_alpha   90.00
_cell.angle_beta   90.00
_cell.angle_gamma   90.00
#
_symmetry.space_group_name_H-M   'P 1'
#
loop_
_entity.id
_entity.type
_entity.pdbx_description
1 polymer ?
#
loop_
_entity_poly.entity_id
_entity_poly.type
_entity_poly.pdbx_seq_one_letter_code
_entity_poly.pdbx_strand_id
1 'polypeptide(L)'
;MRLFVQKSIDKQVLLFLQKYFDCVFIPENRELENPVSSHIDLQIFIFPDKTAVCAPFCYEFYKKLLQDYTVLFGQDPQSPYPNDILYNCFIASGCLFCNEKHTDKTLLMQAQLRGYKIVSVSQGYTKCSTVVVSDNKIITADNGIALAAKEQGIEVLKVVNDGVFLQGYKNGFLGGASFSSGNSLFFTGDISVHEDYFKIKSFAEKEIIYIKNVPLYDYGSINPV
;
A
#
# COMPACT_ATOMS: atom_id res chain seq x y z
N MET A 1 5.21 -10.57 -14.26
CA MET A 1 4.40 -10.21 -13.09
C MET A 1 3.73 -8.89 -13.39
N ARG A 2 2.45 -8.73 -13.01
CA ARG A 2 1.71 -7.50 -13.26
C ARG A 2 1.92 -6.52 -12.11
N LEU A 3 1.77 -5.24 -12.40
CA LEU A 3 1.84 -4.19 -11.40
C LEU A 3 0.66 -3.25 -11.57
N PHE A 4 -0.19 -3.14 -10.56
CA PHE A 4 -1.28 -2.18 -10.59
C PHE A 4 -0.75 -0.78 -10.32
N VAL A 5 -1.06 0.15 -11.22
CA VAL A 5 -0.62 1.55 -11.15
C VAL A 5 -1.81 2.49 -11.24
N GLN A 6 -1.72 3.60 -10.50
CA GLN A 6 -2.73 4.64 -10.54
C GLN A 6 -2.72 5.39 -11.88
N LYS A 7 -3.85 6.02 -12.22
CA LYS A 7 -4.07 6.58 -13.57
C LYS A 7 -3.31 7.89 -13.82
N SER A 8 -3.06 8.65 -12.77
CA SER A 8 -2.30 9.92 -12.78
C SER A 8 -0.79 9.73 -12.55
N ILE A 9 -0.28 8.49 -12.59
CA ILE A 9 1.14 8.22 -12.38
C ILE A 9 2.02 9.01 -13.37
N ASP A 10 3.12 9.57 -12.87
CA ASP A 10 4.04 10.33 -13.71
C ASP A 10 4.67 9.42 -14.79
N LYS A 11 4.85 9.98 -16.00
CA LYS A 11 5.33 9.23 -17.16
C LYS A 11 6.73 8.65 -16.95
N GLN A 12 7.62 9.38 -16.27
CA GLN A 12 8.97 8.89 -15.97
C GLN A 12 8.92 7.72 -15.00
N VAL A 13 8.04 7.78 -13.99
CA VAL A 13 7.82 6.71 -13.02
C VAL A 13 7.23 5.47 -13.72
N LEU A 14 6.23 5.64 -14.58
CA LEU A 14 5.65 4.55 -15.35
C LEU A 14 6.69 3.85 -16.24
N LEU A 15 7.45 4.61 -17.03
CA LEU A 15 8.48 4.06 -17.92
C LEU A 15 9.59 3.33 -17.14
N PHE A 16 9.87 3.77 -15.91
CA PHE A 16 10.79 3.08 -15.03
C PHE A 16 10.23 1.73 -14.56
N LEU A 17 9.00 1.70 -14.07
CA LEU A 17 8.34 0.47 -13.59
C LEU A 17 8.13 -0.56 -14.72
N GLN A 18 7.84 -0.10 -15.94
CA GLN A 18 7.68 -0.95 -17.12
C GLN A 18 8.95 -1.71 -17.53
N LYS A 19 10.12 -1.36 -17.00
CA LYS A 19 11.36 -2.15 -17.18
C LYS A 19 11.33 -3.46 -16.40
N TYR A 20 10.50 -3.54 -15.37
CA TYR A 20 10.47 -4.66 -14.41
C TYR A 20 9.12 -5.40 -14.41
N PHE A 21 8.03 -4.70 -14.75
CA PHE A 21 6.68 -5.22 -14.60
C PHE A 21 5.78 -4.91 -15.81
N ASP A 22 4.75 -5.73 -15.98
CA ASP A 22 3.63 -5.42 -16.86
C ASP A 22 2.66 -4.49 -16.12
N CYS A 23 2.82 -3.17 -16.32
CA CYS A 23 2.02 -2.16 -15.62
C CYS A 23 0.59 -2.09 -16.17
N VAL A 24 -0.40 -2.26 -15.28
CA VAL A 24 -1.82 -2.19 -15.61
C VAL A 24 -2.46 -1.02 -14.85
N PHE A 25 -3.08 -0.11 -15.60
CA PHE A 25 -3.84 1.00 -15.02
C PHE A 25 -5.13 0.52 -14.40
N ILE A 26 -5.42 0.99 -13.20
CA ILE A 26 -6.66 0.67 -12.48
C ILE A 26 -7.72 1.76 -12.69
N PRO A 27 -9.02 1.42 -12.57
CA PRO A 27 -10.09 2.40 -12.71
C PRO A 27 -10.02 3.48 -11.62
N GLU A 28 -10.56 4.66 -11.93
CA GLU A 28 -10.77 5.73 -10.95
C GLU A 28 -12.13 5.53 -10.26
N ASN A 29 -12.15 5.68 -8.94
CA ASN A 29 -13.38 5.89 -8.19
C ASN A 29 -13.73 7.39 -8.21
N ARG A 30 -14.86 7.74 -8.82
CA ARG A 30 -15.32 9.14 -8.93
C ARG A 30 -15.88 9.70 -7.64
N GLU A 31 -16.18 8.85 -6.66
CA GLU A 31 -16.64 9.23 -5.33
C GLU A 31 -15.49 9.55 -4.37
N LEU A 32 -14.24 9.45 -4.84
CA LEU A 32 -13.03 9.79 -4.09
C LEU A 32 -12.39 11.08 -4.64
N GLU A 33 -11.78 11.85 -3.75
CA GLU A 33 -11.07 13.07 -4.11
C GLU A 33 -9.78 12.76 -4.90
N ASN A 34 -9.39 13.68 -5.79
CA ASN A 34 -8.07 13.62 -6.40
C ASN A 34 -7.02 14.07 -5.37
N PRO A 35 -5.84 13.41 -5.32
CA PRO A 35 -5.31 12.46 -6.29
C PRO A 35 -5.56 10.99 -5.90
N VAL A 36 -6.24 10.70 -4.79
CA VAL A 36 -6.39 9.34 -4.26
C VAL A 36 -7.44 8.49 -4.99
N SER A 37 -8.20 9.10 -5.90
CA SER A 37 -9.28 8.46 -6.69
C SER A 37 -8.86 7.21 -7.47
N SER A 38 -7.57 7.03 -7.76
CA SER A 38 -7.03 5.82 -8.40
C SER A 38 -5.94 5.12 -7.58
N HIS A 39 -5.90 5.31 -6.26
CA HIS A 39 -5.01 4.58 -5.37
C HIS A 39 -5.47 3.12 -5.21
N ILE A 40 -4.56 2.17 -5.43
CA ILE A 40 -4.89 0.74 -5.40
C ILE A 40 -5.28 0.27 -3.99
N ASP A 41 -4.59 0.79 -2.98
CA ASP A 41 -4.81 0.46 -1.57
C ASP A 41 -6.11 1.05 -0.99
N LEU A 42 -6.90 1.75 -1.81
CA LEU A 42 -8.26 2.15 -1.51
C LEU A 42 -9.31 1.33 -2.27
N GLN A 43 -8.94 0.43 -3.17
CA GLN A 43 -9.91 -0.27 -4.04
C GLN A 43 -9.98 -1.78 -3.80
N ILE A 44 -8.88 -2.40 -3.40
CA ILE A 44 -8.76 -3.85 -3.33
C ILE A 44 -7.71 -4.26 -2.31
N PHE A 45 -8.01 -5.33 -1.58
CA PHE A 45 -7.04 -6.04 -0.78
C PHE A 45 -6.89 -7.47 -1.31
N ILE A 46 -5.64 -7.91 -1.49
CA ILE A 46 -5.31 -9.23 -2.04
C ILE A 46 -4.58 -10.04 -0.96
N PHE A 47 -5.18 -11.15 -0.55
CA PHE A 47 -4.60 -12.10 0.38
C PHE A 47 -3.57 -13.00 -0.33
N PRO A 48 -2.58 -13.54 0.40
CA PRO A 48 -1.55 -14.43 -0.17
C PRO A 48 -2.09 -15.69 -0.85
N ASP A 49 -3.29 -16.16 -0.47
CA ASP A 49 -3.94 -17.36 -1.00
C ASP A 49 -4.75 -17.11 -2.30
N LYS A 50 -4.47 -15.99 -2.98
CA LYS A 50 -5.19 -15.55 -4.19
C LYS A 50 -6.69 -15.31 -3.97
N THR A 51 -7.09 -14.92 -2.77
CA THR A 51 -8.40 -14.29 -2.55
C THR A 51 -8.25 -12.78 -2.55
N ALA A 52 -9.15 -12.08 -3.22
CA ALA A 52 -9.20 -10.63 -3.24
C ALA A 52 -10.57 -10.13 -2.80
N VAL A 53 -10.60 -9.05 -2.02
CA VAL A 53 -11.82 -8.31 -1.69
C VAL A 53 -11.67 -6.94 -2.33
N CYS A 54 -12.58 -6.56 -3.23
CA CYS A 54 -12.51 -5.29 -3.94
C CYS A 54 -13.81 -4.49 -3.84
N ALA A 55 -13.72 -3.20 -4.12
CA ALA A 55 -14.86 -2.31 -4.18
C ALA A 55 -15.81 -2.70 -5.34
N PRO A 56 -17.13 -2.72 -5.14
CA PRO A 56 -18.09 -3.07 -6.18
C PRO A 56 -17.90 -2.35 -7.52
N PHE A 57 -17.56 -1.05 -7.53
CA PHE A 57 -17.38 -0.28 -8.77
C PHE A 57 -16.29 -0.84 -9.71
N CYS A 58 -15.30 -1.54 -9.15
CA CYS A 58 -14.16 -2.10 -9.88
C CYS A 58 -14.17 -3.63 -9.95
N TYR A 59 -15.25 -4.28 -9.49
CA TYR A 59 -15.36 -5.74 -9.44
C TYR A 59 -15.16 -6.40 -10.81
N GLU A 60 -15.89 -5.97 -11.84
CA GLU A 60 -15.80 -6.57 -13.19
C GLU A 60 -14.38 -6.43 -13.79
N PHE A 61 -13.71 -5.31 -13.50
CA PHE A 61 -12.34 -5.09 -13.90
C PHE A 61 -11.40 -6.13 -13.27
N TYR A 62 -11.43 -6.27 -11.94
CA TYR A 62 -10.56 -7.22 -11.24
C TYR A 62 -10.95 -8.67 -11.52
N LYS A 63 -12.24 -8.99 -11.65
CA LYS A 63 -12.70 -10.34 -11.99
C LYS A 63 -12.17 -10.82 -13.34
N LYS A 64 -12.12 -9.93 -14.34
CA LYS A 64 -11.56 -10.22 -15.66
C LYS A 64 -10.04 -10.33 -15.65
N LEU A 65 -9.35 -9.51 -14.83
CA LEU A 65 -7.90 -9.42 -14.79
C LEU A 65 -7.24 -10.53 -13.94
N LEU A 66 -7.90 -10.91 -12.84
CA LEU A 66 -7.46 -11.88 -11.84
C LEU A 66 -8.27 -13.19 -11.96
N GLN A 67 -8.24 -13.82 -13.14
CA GLN A 67 -9.08 -15.00 -13.45
C GLN A 67 -8.76 -16.22 -12.59
N ASP A 68 -7.54 -16.32 -12.08
CA ASP A 68 -7.05 -17.36 -11.18
C ASP A 68 -7.23 -17.02 -9.69
N TYR A 69 -7.92 -15.92 -9.38
CA TYR A 69 -8.22 -15.48 -8.02
C TYR A 69 -9.71 -15.65 -7.68
N THR A 70 -9.98 -15.84 -6.39
CA THR A 70 -11.34 -15.67 -5.85
C THR A 70 -11.55 -14.19 -5.56
N VAL A 71 -12.32 -13.50 -6.41
CA VAL A 71 -12.66 -12.08 -6.22
C VAL A 71 -14.01 -11.95 -5.53
N LEU A 72 -14.05 -11.24 -4.41
CA LEU A 72 -15.22 -11.03 -3.55
C LEU A 72 -15.60 -9.55 -3.50
N PHE A 73 -16.87 -9.29 -3.25
CA PHE A 73 -17.40 -7.94 -3.04
C PHE A 73 -17.13 -7.44 -1.62
N GLY A 74 -16.53 -6.25 -1.51
CA GLY A 74 -16.59 -5.42 -0.31
C GLY A 74 -17.60 -4.29 -0.47
N GLN A 75 -17.26 -3.11 0.05
CA GLN A 75 -18.06 -1.89 0.03
C GLN A 75 -17.36 -0.80 -0.79
N ASP A 76 -18.14 0.05 -1.47
CA ASP A 76 -17.54 1.17 -2.22
C ASP A 76 -16.98 2.22 -1.23
N PRO A 77 -15.70 2.60 -1.35
CA PRO A 77 -15.11 3.69 -0.58
C PRO A 77 -15.60 5.02 -1.13
N GLN A 78 -15.76 6.01 -0.27
CA GLN A 78 -16.24 7.34 -0.65
C GLN A 78 -15.59 8.42 0.19
N SER A 79 -15.43 9.61 -0.36
CA SER A 79 -15.04 10.79 0.40
C SER A 79 -16.18 11.27 1.31
N PRO A 80 -15.87 12.01 2.39
CA PRO A 80 -14.53 12.29 2.90
C PRO A 80 -14.01 11.16 3.80
N TYR A 81 -12.73 11.28 4.16
CA TYR A 81 -12.14 10.52 5.27
C TYR A 81 -13.06 10.53 6.51
N PRO A 82 -13.26 9.39 7.20
CA PRO A 82 -12.57 8.10 7.04
C PRO A 82 -13.33 7.06 6.18
N ASN A 83 -14.25 7.46 5.30
CA ASN A 83 -15.03 6.49 4.53
C ASN A 83 -14.29 5.95 3.29
N ASP A 84 -13.11 6.48 3.00
CA ASP A 84 -12.27 6.16 1.85
C ASP A 84 -11.21 5.08 2.13
N ILE A 85 -10.87 4.85 3.39
CA ILE A 85 -9.79 3.96 3.85
C ILE A 85 -10.21 2.48 4.03
N LEU A 86 -11.33 2.05 3.44
CA LEU A 86 -11.92 0.73 3.70
C LEU A 86 -10.96 -0.44 3.45
N TYR A 87 -10.04 -0.28 2.51
CA TYR A 87 -9.09 -1.29 2.06
C TYR A 87 -7.64 -1.02 2.51
N ASN A 88 -7.40 0.10 3.22
CA ASN A 88 -6.05 0.57 3.51
C ASN A 88 -5.45 -0.18 4.72
N CYS A 89 -5.08 -1.43 4.50
CA CYS A 89 -4.53 -2.35 5.51
C CYS A 89 -3.34 -3.15 4.96
N PHE A 90 -2.57 -3.78 5.86
CA PHE A 90 -1.48 -4.67 5.46
C PHE A 90 -1.38 -5.89 6.37
N ILE A 91 -0.81 -6.97 5.84
CA ILE A 91 -0.49 -8.18 6.62
C ILE A 91 1.00 -8.20 6.93
N ALA A 92 1.33 -8.54 8.18
CA ALA A 92 2.68 -8.86 8.63
C ALA A 92 2.60 -9.82 9.82
N SER A 93 3.37 -10.90 9.80
CA SER A 93 3.54 -11.85 10.90
C SER A 93 2.21 -12.39 11.44
N GLY A 94 1.34 -12.83 10.51
CA GLY A 94 0.03 -13.37 10.85
C GLY A 94 -0.97 -12.34 11.42
N CYS A 95 -0.66 -11.04 11.34
CA CYS A 95 -1.53 -9.96 11.79
C CYS A 95 -2.00 -9.12 10.61
N LEU A 96 -3.29 -8.76 10.60
CA LEU A 96 -3.83 -7.71 9.73
C LEU A 96 -3.83 -6.39 10.50
N PHE A 97 -3.02 -5.43 10.07
CA PHE A 97 -2.97 -4.08 10.61
C PHE A 97 -3.92 -3.19 9.82
N CYS A 98 -4.88 -2.57 10.52
CA CYS A 98 -5.90 -1.74 9.91
C CYS A 98 -6.57 -0.81 10.92
N ASN A 99 -7.33 0.18 10.45
CA ASN A 99 -8.32 0.86 11.29
C ASN A 99 -9.62 0.04 11.32
N GLU A 100 -9.73 -0.90 12.27
CA GLU A 100 -10.82 -1.89 12.34
C GLU A 100 -12.22 -1.28 12.27
N LYS A 101 -12.42 -0.07 12.81
CA LYS A 101 -13.72 0.61 12.80
C LYS A 101 -14.17 0.97 11.37
N HIS A 102 -13.21 1.23 10.49
CA HIS A 102 -13.45 1.74 9.14
C HIS A 102 -13.06 0.76 8.03
N THR A 103 -12.41 -0.35 8.35
CA THR A 103 -12.09 -1.40 7.37
C THR A 103 -13.35 -2.14 6.89
N ASP A 104 -13.34 -2.51 5.61
CA ASP A 104 -14.41 -3.29 4.98
C ASP A 104 -14.73 -4.58 5.76
N LYS A 105 -16.01 -4.84 5.98
CA LYS A 105 -16.46 -5.98 6.79
C LYS A 105 -16.18 -7.33 6.13
N THR A 106 -16.28 -7.41 4.80
CA THR A 106 -15.93 -8.64 4.07
C THR A 106 -14.44 -8.91 4.24
N LEU A 107 -13.59 -7.88 4.11
CA LEU A 107 -12.15 -7.98 4.32
C LEU A 107 -11.81 -8.48 5.73
N LEU A 108 -12.37 -7.87 6.77
CA LEU A 108 -12.15 -8.31 8.16
C LEU A 108 -12.57 -9.76 8.38
N MET A 109 -13.75 -10.15 7.87
CA MET A 109 -14.23 -11.52 7.95
C MET A 109 -13.29 -12.50 7.23
N GLN A 110 -12.84 -12.15 6.02
CA GLN A 110 -11.90 -12.96 5.25
C GLN A 110 -10.55 -13.09 5.95
N ALA A 111 -10.09 -12.05 6.65
CA ALA A 111 -8.86 -12.11 7.43
C ALA A 111 -9.00 -13.07 8.63
N GLN A 112 -10.10 -12.97 9.37
CA GLN A 112 -10.39 -13.85 10.51
C GLN A 112 -10.55 -15.31 10.11
N LEU A 113 -11.23 -15.61 8.99
CA LEU A 113 -11.36 -16.96 8.45
C LEU A 113 -10.01 -17.62 8.13
N ARG A 114 -8.98 -16.82 7.84
CA ARG A 114 -7.60 -17.25 7.58
C ARG A 114 -6.73 -17.29 8.85
N GLY A 115 -7.30 -16.99 10.01
CA GLY A 115 -6.59 -16.97 11.28
C GLY A 115 -5.71 -15.74 11.49
N TYR A 116 -5.85 -14.68 10.68
CA TYR A 116 -5.14 -13.44 10.94
C TYR A 116 -5.66 -12.77 12.20
N LYS A 117 -4.75 -12.35 13.08
CA LYS A 117 -5.08 -11.50 14.22
C LYS A 117 -5.34 -10.08 13.72
N ILE A 118 -6.49 -9.50 14.06
CA ILE A 118 -6.76 -8.09 13.76
C ILE A 118 -6.01 -7.23 14.78
N VAL A 119 -5.16 -6.34 14.28
CA VAL A 119 -4.41 -5.36 15.07
C VAL A 119 -4.89 -3.97 14.67
N SER A 120 -5.80 -3.44 15.48
CA SER A 120 -6.43 -2.15 15.21
C SER A 120 -5.48 -1.00 15.54
N VAL A 121 -5.30 -0.08 14.59
CA VAL A 121 -4.51 1.15 14.73
C VAL A 121 -5.38 2.36 14.37
N SER A 122 -5.12 3.51 14.99
CA SER A 122 -5.88 4.74 14.71
C SER A 122 -5.58 5.35 13.35
N GLN A 123 -4.39 5.11 12.80
CA GLN A 123 -3.95 5.61 11.49
C GLN A 123 -4.79 4.99 10.37
N GLY A 124 -5.66 5.78 9.75
CA GLY A 124 -6.59 5.30 8.73
C GLY A 124 -5.91 4.87 7.43
N TYR A 125 -4.90 5.62 6.98
CA TYR A 125 -4.07 5.23 5.84
C TYR A 125 -2.96 4.26 6.30
N THR A 126 -3.34 3.16 6.95
CA THR A 126 -2.43 2.20 7.60
C THR A 126 -1.41 1.62 6.62
N LYS A 127 -1.85 1.27 5.40
CA LYS A 127 -1.00 0.70 4.35
C LYS A 127 -0.09 1.76 3.72
N CYS A 128 -0.63 2.91 3.32
CA CYS A 128 0.17 4.03 2.80
C CYS A 128 1.25 4.46 3.80
N SER A 129 0.94 4.46 5.11
CA SER A 129 1.88 4.84 6.18
C SER A 129 2.97 3.81 6.47
N THR A 130 2.96 2.65 5.78
CA THR A 130 3.82 1.51 6.12
C THR A 130 4.49 0.88 4.90
N VAL A 131 5.82 0.86 4.91
CA VAL A 131 6.61 0.02 4.01
C VAL A 131 6.71 -1.38 4.61
N VAL A 132 6.10 -2.36 3.96
CA VAL A 132 6.26 -3.77 4.33
C VAL A 132 7.50 -4.31 3.62
N VAL A 133 8.59 -4.48 4.35
CA VAL A 133 9.88 -4.95 3.81
C VAL A 133 9.84 -6.48 3.66
N SER A 134 9.37 -7.16 4.69
CA SER A 134 9.14 -8.61 4.73
C SER A 134 8.01 -8.92 5.70
N ASP A 135 7.64 -10.19 5.85
CA ASP A 135 6.58 -10.61 6.77
C ASP A 135 6.84 -10.19 8.23
N ASN A 136 8.11 -10.07 8.65
CA ASN A 136 8.48 -9.69 10.03
C ASN A 136 9.25 -8.35 10.13
N LYS A 137 9.31 -7.55 9.05
CA LYS A 137 10.01 -6.26 9.05
C LYS A 137 9.18 -5.16 8.39
N ILE A 138 8.96 -4.06 9.10
CA ILE A 138 8.26 -2.88 8.57
C ILE A 138 9.03 -1.58 8.82
N ILE A 139 8.75 -0.57 8.00
CA ILE A 139 9.24 0.81 8.16
C ILE A 139 8.03 1.73 8.22
N THR A 140 7.96 2.61 9.22
CA THR A 140 6.84 3.55 9.35
C THR A 140 7.20 4.83 10.08
N ALA A 141 6.62 5.95 9.63
CA ALA A 141 6.65 7.22 10.33
C ALA A 141 5.54 7.35 11.38
N ASP A 142 4.53 6.48 11.37
CA ASP A 142 3.43 6.50 12.35
C ASP A 142 3.83 5.83 13.68
N ASN A 143 3.53 6.47 14.80
CA ASN A 143 3.90 5.95 16.13
C ASN A 143 2.93 4.85 16.61
N GLY A 144 1.65 4.94 16.26
CA GLY A 144 0.65 3.94 16.63
C GLY A 144 0.92 2.60 15.92
N ILE A 145 1.19 2.65 14.61
CA ILE A 145 1.59 1.46 13.83
C ILE A 145 2.88 0.86 14.40
N ALA A 146 3.89 1.69 14.66
CA ALA A 146 5.16 1.20 15.18
C ALA A 146 5.04 0.52 16.55
N LEU A 147 4.24 1.08 17.45
CA LEU A 147 4.00 0.49 18.77
C LEU A 147 3.25 -0.84 18.62
N ALA A 148 2.14 -0.85 17.89
CA ALA A 148 1.31 -2.03 17.68
C ALA A 148 2.10 -3.18 17.02
N ALA A 149 2.96 -2.88 16.05
CA ALA A 149 3.80 -3.87 15.38
C ALA A 149 4.87 -4.46 16.31
N LYS A 150 5.54 -3.61 17.12
CA LYS A 150 6.51 -4.07 18.12
C LYS A 150 5.88 -4.99 19.16
N GLU A 151 4.65 -4.71 19.58
CA GLU A 151 3.89 -5.58 20.50
C GLU A 151 3.56 -6.95 19.90
N GLN A 152 3.55 -7.08 18.56
CA GLN A 152 3.43 -8.37 17.87
C GLN A 152 4.79 -9.04 17.59
N GLY A 153 5.91 -8.48 18.05
CA GLY A 153 7.25 -9.02 17.81
C GLY A 153 7.84 -8.70 16.44
N ILE A 154 7.22 -7.80 15.68
CA ILE A 154 7.69 -7.37 14.36
C ILE A 154 8.85 -6.40 14.53
N GLU A 155 9.89 -6.54 13.70
CA GLU A 155 10.98 -5.58 13.65
C GLU A 155 10.51 -4.28 12.97
N VAL A 156 10.74 -3.14 13.63
CA VAL A 156 10.25 -1.84 13.16
C VAL A 156 11.38 -0.83 13.08
N LEU A 157 11.58 -0.26 11.88
CA LEU A 157 12.34 0.97 11.71
C LEU A 157 11.41 2.18 11.74
N LYS A 158 11.64 3.06 12.72
CA LYS A 158 11.05 4.40 12.74
C LYS A 158 11.81 5.33 11.81
N VAL A 159 11.08 6.07 10.98
CA VAL A 159 11.63 7.09 10.08
C VAL A 159 10.83 8.39 10.17
N VAL A 160 11.38 9.47 9.65
CA VAL A 160 10.62 10.69 9.33
C VAL A 160 9.76 10.47 8.07
N ASN A 161 8.70 11.27 7.91
CA ASN A 161 7.84 11.23 6.72
C ASN A 161 8.15 12.37 5.72
N ASP A 162 9.09 13.25 6.06
CA ASP A 162 9.41 14.42 5.25
C ASP A 162 10.05 14.01 3.92
N GLY A 163 9.77 14.76 2.86
CA GLY A 163 10.31 14.48 1.53
C GLY A 163 9.50 13.49 0.68
N VAL A 164 8.29 13.10 1.14
CA VAL A 164 7.31 12.37 0.32
C VAL A 164 6.17 13.30 -0.08
N PHE A 165 5.92 13.41 -1.38
CA PHE A 165 4.94 14.33 -1.95
C PHE A 165 3.64 13.63 -2.34
N LEU A 166 2.52 14.34 -2.18
CA LEU A 166 1.21 13.96 -2.71
C LEU A 166 0.47 15.23 -3.09
N GLN A 167 0.03 15.34 -4.35
CA GLN A 167 -0.58 16.57 -4.86
C GLN A 167 -1.85 16.91 -4.06
N GLY A 168 -1.99 18.18 -3.62
CA GLY A 168 -3.15 18.63 -2.84
C GLY A 168 -3.08 18.34 -1.35
N TYR A 169 -2.04 17.64 -0.88
CA TYR A 169 -1.82 17.33 0.53
C TYR A 169 -0.49 17.94 1.01
N LYS A 170 -0.34 18.09 2.32
CA LYS A 170 0.91 18.60 2.92
C LYS A 170 2.08 17.66 2.61
N ASN A 171 1.86 16.36 2.74
CA ASN A 171 2.83 15.29 2.50
C ASN A 171 2.07 14.04 2.00
N GLY A 172 2.75 13.18 1.24
CA GLY A 172 2.36 11.79 1.02
C GLY A 172 2.95 10.86 2.07
N PHE A 173 2.87 9.54 1.88
CA PHE A 173 3.46 8.56 2.78
C PHE A 173 4.48 7.65 2.11
N LEU A 174 5.51 7.26 2.86
CA LEU A 174 6.61 6.43 2.35
C LEU A 174 6.15 5.05 1.85
N GLY A 175 5.17 4.43 2.52
CA GLY A 175 4.57 3.16 2.09
C GLY A 175 3.76 3.31 0.81
N GLY A 176 3.10 4.45 0.62
CA GLY A 176 2.39 4.77 -0.61
C GLY A 176 3.31 5.09 -1.79
N ALA A 177 4.56 5.47 -1.51
CA ALA A 177 5.63 5.72 -2.48
C ALA A 177 6.56 4.52 -2.71
N SER A 178 6.21 3.32 -2.20
CA SER A 178 7.09 2.15 -2.25
C SER A 178 6.36 0.82 -2.30
N PHE A 179 7.09 -0.23 -2.70
CA PHE A 179 6.60 -1.60 -2.63
C PHE A 179 7.74 -2.62 -2.67
N SER A 180 7.52 -3.77 -2.03
CA SER A 180 8.47 -4.89 -2.06
C SER A 180 8.12 -5.86 -3.19
N SER A 181 9.14 -6.36 -3.88
CA SER A 181 8.98 -7.42 -4.88
C SER A 181 10.23 -8.30 -4.92
N GLY A 182 10.08 -9.59 -4.61
CA GLY A 182 11.21 -10.49 -4.43
C GLY A 182 12.22 -9.94 -3.42
N ASN A 183 13.50 -9.90 -3.80
CA ASN A 183 14.59 -9.37 -2.98
C ASN A 183 14.82 -7.85 -3.14
N SER A 184 13.89 -7.14 -3.78
CA SER A 184 14.02 -5.72 -4.05
C SER A 184 12.93 -4.91 -3.35
N LEU A 185 13.28 -3.68 -2.95
CA LEU A 185 12.37 -2.68 -2.43
C LEU A 185 12.40 -1.48 -3.39
N PHE A 186 11.27 -1.24 -4.05
CA PHE A 186 11.10 -0.20 -5.05
C PHE A 186 10.59 1.09 -4.43
N PHE A 187 11.09 2.21 -4.92
CA PHE A 187 10.60 3.55 -4.62
C PHE A 187 10.28 4.30 -5.91
N THR A 188 9.21 5.09 -5.89
CA THR A 188 8.68 5.82 -7.05
C THR A 188 9.44 7.10 -7.39
N GLY A 189 10.47 7.43 -6.61
CA GLY A 189 11.38 8.55 -6.80
C GLY A 189 12.68 8.34 -6.03
N ASP A 190 13.48 9.39 -5.89
CA ASP A 190 14.81 9.35 -5.32
C ASP A 190 14.77 9.23 -3.80
N ILE A 191 14.83 8.00 -3.30
CA ILE A 191 14.90 7.75 -1.85
C ILE A 191 16.26 8.14 -1.26
N SER A 192 17.31 8.35 -2.08
CA SER A 192 18.66 8.63 -1.57
C SER A 192 18.84 10.03 -0.98
N VAL A 193 17.89 10.94 -1.24
CA VAL A 193 17.84 12.26 -0.60
C VAL A 193 17.04 12.28 0.70
N HIS A 194 16.35 11.18 1.04
CA HIS A 194 15.61 11.08 2.30
C HIS A 194 16.59 10.98 3.48
N GLU A 195 16.31 11.70 4.57
CA GLU A 195 17.19 11.78 5.74
C GLU A 195 17.58 10.39 6.29
N ASP A 196 16.59 9.50 6.37
CA ASP A 196 16.79 8.13 6.86
C ASP A 196 17.26 7.11 5.80
N TYR A 197 17.69 7.53 4.61
CA TYR A 197 18.04 6.61 3.51
C TYR A 197 18.99 5.48 3.92
N PHE A 198 20.09 5.80 4.61
CA PHE A 198 21.06 4.80 5.03
C PHE A 198 20.50 3.82 6.06
N LYS A 199 19.60 4.28 6.94
CA LYS A 199 18.91 3.42 7.91
C LYS A 199 17.95 2.49 7.18
N ILE A 200 17.15 3.03 6.25
CA ILE A 200 16.23 2.27 5.40
C ILE A 200 17.00 1.19 4.64
N LYS A 201 18.09 1.57 3.96
CA LYS A 201 18.93 0.65 3.19
C LYS A 201 19.52 -0.47 4.05
N SER A 202 20.05 -0.13 5.22
CA SER A 202 20.63 -1.12 6.14
C SER A 202 19.58 -2.05 6.73
N PHE A 203 18.42 -1.51 7.11
CA PHE A 203 17.35 -2.27 7.76
C PHE A 203 16.62 -3.18 6.77
N ALA A 204 16.46 -2.73 5.53
CA ALA A 204 15.70 -3.46 4.52
C ALA A 204 16.35 -4.79 4.12
N GLU A 205 17.69 -4.87 4.15
CA GLU A 205 18.47 -6.05 3.70
C GLU A 205 18.09 -6.51 2.28
N LYS A 206 17.66 -5.55 1.45
CA LYS A 206 17.16 -5.75 0.09
C LYS A 206 17.86 -4.83 -0.89
N GLU A 207 17.78 -5.17 -2.17
CA GLU A 207 18.18 -4.25 -3.23
C GLU A 207 17.22 -3.06 -3.28
N ILE A 208 17.73 -1.84 -3.06
CA ILE A 208 16.93 -0.62 -3.13
C ILE A 208 16.91 -0.12 -4.58
N ILE A 209 15.73 -0.13 -5.21
CA ILE A 209 15.53 0.24 -6.60
C ILE A 209 14.72 1.54 -6.66
N TYR A 210 15.23 2.56 -7.32
CA TYR A 210 14.63 3.90 -7.30
C TYR A 210 15.05 4.74 -8.51
N ILE A 211 14.41 5.91 -8.69
CA ILE A 211 14.67 6.83 -9.80
C ILE A 211 15.46 8.03 -9.29
N LYS A 212 16.74 8.12 -9.67
CA LYS A 212 17.62 9.22 -9.24
C LYS A 212 17.11 10.57 -9.75
N ASN A 213 17.21 11.61 -8.91
CA ASN A 213 16.80 12.99 -9.16
C ASN A 213 15.30 13.20 -9.49
N VAL A 214 14.44 12.24 -9.15
CA VAL A 214 12.98 12.39 -9.26
C VAL A 214 12.41 12.53 -7.85
N PRO A 215 11.51 13.48 -7.56
CA PRO A 215 10.93 13.57 -6.22
C PRO A 215 10.15 12.30 -5.85
N LEU A 216 10.17 11.93 -4.57
CA LEU A 216 9.47 10.75 -4.09
C LEU A 216 7.98 11.06 -3.93
N TYR A 217 7.12 10.39 -4.69
CA TYR A 217 5.67 10.63 -4.70
C TYR A 217 4.89 9.41 -4.22
N ASP A 218 3.89 9.66 -3.38
CA ASP A 218 2.91 8.65 -3.00
C ASP A 218 1.95 8.39 -4.16
N TYR A 219 1.84 7.13 -4.58
CA TYR A 219 0.93 6.70 -5.64
C TYR A 219 -0.15 5.72 -5.17
N GLY A 220 -0.43 5.65 -3.86
CA GLY A 220 -1.50 4.83 -3.29
C GLY A 220 -1.10 3.40 -3.04
N SER A 221 0.16 3.23 -2.64
CA SER A 221 0.87 1.97 -2.69
C SER A 221 0.92 1.41 -4.12
N ILE A 222 1.78 0.44 -4.35
CA ILE A 222 1.84 -0.25 -5.64
C ILE A 222 1.86 -1.74 -5.32
N ASN A 223 0.93 -2.50 -5.91
CA ASN A 223 0.76 -3.91 -5.56
C ASN A 223 1.17 -4.81 -6.74
N PRO A 224 2.25 -5.60 -6.63
CA PRO A 224 2.59 -6.62 -7.60
C PRO A 224 1.63 -7.81 -7.48
N VAL A 225 1.10 -8.29 -8.60
CA VAL A 225 0.08 -9.35 -8.66
C VAL A 225 0.39 -10.39 -9.74
#